data_AF-A0A6H1RF11-F1
#
_entry.id   AF-A0A6H1RF11-F1
#
_cell.length_a   1.000
_cell.length_b   1.000
_cell.length_c   1.000
_cell.angle_alpha   90.00
_cell.angle_beta   90.00
_cell.angle_gamma   90.00
#
_symmetry.space_group_name_H-M   'P 1'
#
loop_
_entity.id
_entity.type
_entity.pdbx_description
1 polymer ?
#
loop_
_entity_poly.entity_id
_entity_poly.type
_entity_poly.pdbx_seq_one_letter_code
_entity_poly.pdbx_strand_id
1 'polypeptide(L)'
;MTSIHSRSRHRGAGLTAVLALAATAVVVSPAPAQAALGDLFCPDSNGYVVFQPPLQSGVTSTVTAHVSTNNPTPCHSPNGSHPELDWYDEAVNGTATVSGVVDGGGICNLLFTLTGTGSLTWSDGTTSDDEITLQTDPAKPQTLGGSATITRGTLQGDTVTIVEGVVTTNADCATAGLSRLDFHQASNTFS
;
A
#
# COMPACT_ATOMS: atom_id res chain seq x y z
N MET A 1 -85.05 12.97 -37.69
CA MET A 1 -85.79 13.44 -36.50
C MET A 1 -84.86 13.29 -35.30
N THR A 2 -84.25 14.36 -34.83
CA THR A 2 -83.53 14.33 -33.55
C THR A 2 -83.53 15.72 -32.94
N SER A 3 -83.81 15.73 -31.64
CA SER A 3 -84.42 16.80 -30.88
C SER A 3 -83.44 17.86 -30.41
N ILE A 4 -83.90 19.11 -30.42
CA ILE A 4 -83.32 20.27 -29.72
C ILE A 4 -83.72 20.16 -28.25
N HIS A 5 -82.76 20.25 -27.31
CA HIS A 5 -83.05 20.73 -25.94
C HIS A 5 -81.96 21.71 -25.48
N SER A 6 -82.44 22.87 -25.03
CA SER A 6 -81.65 24.02 -24.62
C SER A 6 -81.67 24.21 -23.10
N ARG A 7 -80.62 24.88 -22.62
CA ARG A 7 -80.47 25.62 -21.34
C ARG A 7 -80.34 24.79 -20.06
N SER A 8 -79.25 25.03 -19.31
CA SER A 8 -79.28 26.04 -18.24
C SER A 8 -77.86 26.44 -17.83
N ARG A 9 -77.71 27.71 -17.45
CA ARG A 9 -76.47 28.30 -16.93
C ARG A 9 -76.39 28.02 -15.42
N HIS A 10 -75.29 27.45 -14.95
CA HIS A 10 -74.89 27.59 -13.56
C HIS A 10 -73.50 28.22 -13.49
N ARG A 11 -73.48 29.47 -13.01
CA ARG A 11 -72.29 30.16 -12.54
C ARG A 11 -71.93 29.54 -11.19
N GLY A 12 -70.78 28.86 -11.13
CA GLY A 12 -70.19 28.39 -9.88
C GLY A 12 -68.76 28.89 -9.81
N ALA A 13 -68.53 29.87 -8.93
CA ALA A 13 -67.20 30.30 -8.56
C ALA A 13 -66.55 29.18 -7.74
N GLY A 14 -65.42 28.65 -8.21
CA GLY A 14 -64.62 27.64 -7.51
C GLY A 14 -63.24 28.21 -7.23
N LEU A 15 -62.97 28.46 -5.94
CA LEU A 15 -61.65 28.81 -5.40
C LEU A 15 -60.58 27.86 -5.95
N THR A 16 -59.58 28.41 -6.62
CA THR A 16 -58.35 27.67 -6.96
C THR A 16 -57.50 27.55 -5.68
N ALA A 17 -57.61 26.43 -4.97
CA ALA A 17 -56.71 26.09 -3.88
C ALA A 17 -55.34 25.73 -4.46
N VAL A 18 -54.33 26.59 -4.23
CA VAL A 18 -52.94 26.30 -4.56
C VAL A 18 -52.41 25.30 -3.53
N LEU A 19 -52.33 24.01 -3.88
CA LEU A 19 -51.56 23.04 -3.10
C LEU A 19 -50.07 23.34 -3.29
N ALA A 20 -49.45 23.95 -2.29
CA ALA A 20 -47.99 23.99 -2.18
C ALA A 20 -47.50 22.57 -1.82
N LEU A 21 -47.02 21.82 -2.79
CA LEU A 21 -46.22 20.60 -2.54
C LEU A 21 -44.87 21.05 -1.97
N ALA A 22 -44.73 20.99 -0.65
CA ALA A 22 -43.43 21.08 0.01
C ALA A 22 -42.64 19.80 -0.31
N ALA A 23 -41.82 19.84 -1.36
CA ALA A 23 -40.84 18.80 -1.62
C ALA A 23 -39.77 18.87 -0.53
N THR A 24 -39.89 18.04 0.50
CA THR A 24 -38.81 17.79 1.45
C THR A 24 -37.69 17.09 0.69
N ALA A 25 -36.70 17.85 0.23
CA ALA A 25 -35.45 17.31 -0.28
C ALA A 25 -34.78 16.55 0.87
N VAL A 26 -34.80 15.22 0.79
CA VAL A 26 -33.97 14.38 1.65
C VAL A 26 -32.54 14.65 1.23
N VAL A 27 -31.83 15.45 2.04
CA VAL A 27 -30.39 15.63 1.92
C VAL A 27 -29.77 14.30 2.35
N VAL A 28 -29.56 13.40 1.39
CA VAL A 28 -28.73 12.22 1.61
C VAL A 28 -27.30 12.74 1.64
N SER A 29 -26.79 12.99 2.84
CA SER A 29 -25.36 13.26 3.04
C SER A 29 -24.59 12.10 2.40
N PRO A 30 -23.63 12.33 1.49
CA PRO A 30 -22.79 11.26 1.01
C PRO A 30 -22.11 10.65 2.23
N ALA A 31 -22.21 9.33 2.37
CA ALA A 31 -21.42 8.62 3.36
C ALA A 31 -19.95 9.02 3.14
N PRO A 32 -19.15 9.18 4.21
CA PRO A 32 -17.72 9.43 4.03
C PRO A 32 -17.19 8.34 3.11
N ALA A 33 -16.47 8.73 2.05
CA ALA A 33 -15.78 7.78 1.19
C ALA A 33 -14.80 7.01 2.09
N GLN A 34 -15.18 5.79 2.47
CA GLN A 34 -14.29 4.91 3.20
C GLN A 34 -13.19 4.54 2.20
N ALA A 35 -11.93 4.70 2.59
CA ALA A 35 -10.83 4.18 1.80
C ALA A 35 -11.13 2.70 1.49
N ALA A 36 -10.91 2.27 0.25
CA ALA A 36 -11.05 0.87 -0.09
C ALA A 36 -10.20 0.06 0.90
N LEU A 37 -10.76 -1.03 1.41
CA LEU A 37 -9.97 -1.99 2.17
C LEU A 37 -8.90 -2.52 1.22
N GLY A 38 -7.64 -2.55 1.67
CA GLY A 38 -6.55 -3.14 0.90
C GLY A 38 -6.86 -4.60 0.54
N ASP A 39 -6.23 -5.07 -0.53
CA ASP A 39 -6.44 -6.39 -1.11
C ASP A 39 -5.78 -7.48 -0.26
N LEU A 40 -4.61 -7.16 0.31
CA LEU A 40 -3.86 -8.06 1.18
C LEU A 40 -3.13 -7.28 2.28
N PHE A 41 -3.10 -7.86 3.48
CA PHE A 41 -2.30 -7.36 4.59
C PHE A 41 -1.47 -8.48 5.19
N CYS A 42 -0.15 -8.28 5.21
CA CYS A 42 0.83 -9.16 5.80
C CYS A 42 1.41 -8.49 7.07
N PRO A 43 1.05 -8.94 8.27
CA PRO A 43 1.43 -8.29 9.53
C PRO A 43 2.93 -8.41 9.84
N ASP A 44 3.56 -9.50 9.42
CA ASP A 44 4.93 -9.84 9.79
C ASP A 44 5.73 -10.28 8.55
N SER A 45 6.71 -9.47 8.14
CA SER A 45 7.72 -9.83 7.16
C SER A 45 9.11 -9.77 7.77
N ASN A 46 9.95 -10.72 7.36
CA ASN A 46 11.35 -10.79 7.74
C ASN A 46 12.21 -10.97 6.49
N GLY A 47 13.45 -10.55 6.59
CA GLY A 47 14.35 -10.71 5.47
C GLY A 47 15.71 -10.13 5.70
N TYR A 48 16.47 -10.05 4.62
CA TYR A 48 17.80 -9.47 4.62
C TYR A 48 18.10 -8.78 3.29
N VAL A 49 19.03 -7.85 3.35
CA VAL A 49 19.60 -7.11 2.23
C VAL A 49 21.12 -7.26 2.30
N VAL A 50 21.74 -7.60 1.18
CA VAL A 50 23.19 -7.68 1.02
C VAL A 50 23.65 -6.60 0.04
N PHE A 51 24.69 -5.88 0.41
CA PHE A 51 25.28 -4.80 -0.39
C PHE A 51 26.67 -5.19 -0.87
N GLN A 52 26.90 -5.11 -2.19
CA GLN A 52 28.19 -5.40 -2.79
C GLN A 52 28.62 -4.28 -3.76
N PRO A 53 29.76 -3.60 -3.53
CA PRO A 53 30.55 -3.61 -2.29
C PRO A 53 29.72 -3.11 -1.08
N PRO A 54 30.22 -3.24 0.16
CA PRO A 54 29.55 -2.67 1.33
C PRO A 54 29.18 -1.21 1.10
N LEU A 55 27.95 -0.83 1.47
CA LEU A 55 27.42 0.50 1.23
C LEU A 55 28.13 1.53 2.11
N GLN A 56 28.62 2.59 1.45
CA GLN A 56 29.36 3.70 2.05
C GLN A 56 29.08 5.00 1.28
N SER A 57 29.35 6.14 1.91
CA SER A 57 29.20 7.45 1.26
C SER A 57 30.02 7.53 -0.05
N GLY A 58 29.36 7.94 -1.13
CA GLY A 58 30.00 8.07 -2.45
C GLY A 58 30.16 6.75 -3.21
N VAL A 59 29.66 5.64 -2.68
CA VAL A 59 29.69 4.33 -3.32
C VAL A 59 28.26 3.90 -3.69
N THR A 60 28.07 3.46 -4.93
CA THR A 60 26.86 2.73 -5.34
C THR A 60 27.09 1.25 -5.14
N SER A 61 26.21 0.59 -4.40
CA SER A 61 26.25 -0.85 -4.17
C SER A 61 25.20 -1.56 -5.03
N THR A 62 25.54 -2.71 -5.57
CA THR A 62 24.53 -3.67 -6.03
C THR A 62 23.88 -4.32 -4.82
N VAL A 63 22.60 -4.63 -4.95
CA VAL A 63 21.77 -5.18 -3.88
C VAL A 63 21.24 -6.54 -4.30
N THR A 64 21.31 -7.49 -3.38
CA THR A 64 20.47 -8.69 -3.38
C THR A 64 19.72 -8.73 -2.06
N ALA A 65 18.40 -8.87 -2.12
CA ALA A 65 17.57 -8.99 -0.92
C ALA A 65 16.64 -10.18 -1.02
N HIS A 66 16.18 -10.61 0.16
CA HIS A 66 15.20 -11.66 0.30
C HIS A 66 14.19 -11.25 1.37
N VAL A 67 12.90 -11.42 1.08
CA VAL A 67 11.80 -11.11 1.99
C VAL A 67 10.90 -12.34 2.10
N SER A 68 10.41 -12.63 3.30
CA SER A 68 9.46 -13.71 3.51
C SER A 68 8.45 -13.33 4.59
N THR A 69 7.18 -13.62 4.33
CA THR A 69 6.09 -13.49 5.31
C THR A 69 5.69 -14.84 5.90
N ASN A 70 6.45 -15.91 5.61
CA ASN A 70 6.24 -17.24 6.16
C ASN A 70 6.71 -17.34 7.63
N ASN A 71 6.10 -16.52 8.49
CA ASN A 71 6.31 -16.43 9.95
C ASN A 71 4.91 -16.45 10.63
N PRO A 72 4.74 -16.56 11.96
CA PRO A 72 3.58 -17.24 12.55
C PRO A 72 2.22 -16.60 12.26
N THR A 73 2.21 -15.34 11.83
CA THR A 73 0.99 -14.61 11.50
C THR A 73 0.81 -14.57 9.98
N PRO A 74 -0.15 -15.33 9.42
CA PRO A 74 -0.39 -15.32 7.98
C PRO A 74 -0.90 -13.95 7.51
N CYS A 75 -0.63 -13.66 6.25
CA CYS A 75 -1.32 -12.61 5.53
C CYS A 75 -2.83 -12.89 5.51
N HIS A 76 -3.64 -11.85 5.40
CA HIS A 76 -5.08 -11.98 5.22
C HIS A 76 -5.56 -10.95 4.21
N SER A 77 -6.65 -11.26 3.52
CA SER A 77 -7.31 -10.36 2.58
C SER A 77 -8.46 -9.63 3.27
N PRO A 78 -8.31 -8.35 3.66
CA PRO A 78 -9.35 -7.62 4.39
C PRO A 78 -10.65 -7.45 3.58
N ASN A 79 -10.55 -7.35 2.26
CA ASN A 79 -11.70 -7.26 1.36
C ASN A 79 -12.20 -8.63 0.85
N GLY A 80 -11.45 -9.71 1.13
CA GLY A 80 -11.78 -11.08 0.75
C GLY A 80 -11.54 -11.42 -0.72
N SER A 81 -10.82 -10.60 -1.50
CA SER A 81 -10.49 -10.88 -2.90
C SER A 81 -9.43 -11.97 -3.06
N HIS A 82 -8.53 -12.09 -2.08
CA HIS A 82 -7.37 -12.98 -2.12
C HIS A 82 -7.18 -13.81 -0.83
N PRO A 83 -8.20 -14.57 -0.38
CA PRO A 83 -8.11 -15.39 0.83
C PRO A 83 -7.12 -16.55 0.72
N GLU A 84 -6.65 -16.88 -0.48
CA GLU A 84 -5.66 -17.93 -0.74
C GLU A 84 -4.20 -17.50 -0.51
N LEU A 85 -3.95 -16.19 -0.38
CA LEU A 85 -2.61 -15.61 -0.24
C LEU A 85 -2.24 -15.47 1.25
N ASP A 86 -1.77 -16.56 1.85
CA ASP A 86 -1.41 -16.64 3.26
C ASP A 86 0.02 -16.15 3.54
N TRP A 87 0.91 -16.25 2.55
CA TRP A 87 2.30 -15.83 2.65
C TRP A 87 2.89 -15.62 1.25
N TYR A 88 4.05 -14.95 1.20
CA TYR A 88 4.90 -14.91 0.03
C TYR A 88 6.38 -14.98 0.41
N ASP A 89 7.17 -15.39 -0.56
CA ASP A 89 8.62 -15.39 -0.52
C ASP A 89 9.15 -14.62 -1.72
N GLU A 90 10.12 -13.74 -1.52
CA GLU A 90 10.53 -12.77 -2.51
C GLU A 90 12.05 -12.67 -2.61
N ALA A 91 12.54 -12.66 -3.84
CA ALA A 91 13.93 -12.34 -4.15
C ALA A 91 14.03 -11.04 -4.95
N VAL A 92 14.89 -10.12 -4.49
CA VAL A 92 15.04 -8.79 -5.08
C VAL A 92 16.48 -8.58 -5.54
N ASN A 93 16.62 -7.94 -6.70
CA ASN A 93 17.91 -7.42 -7.17
C ASN A 93 17.79 -5.92 -7.45
N GLY A 94 18.83 -5.17 -7.11
CA GLY A 94 18.76 -3.72 -7.24
C GLY A 94 20.07 -2.99 -7.02
N THR A 95 19.94 -1.72 -6.68
CA THR A 95 21.05 -0.82 -6.34
C THR A 95 20.71 0.04 -5.15
N ALA A 96 21.72 0.39 -4.36
CA ALA A 96 21.60 1.33 -3.26
C ALA A 96 22.58 2.50 -3.40
N THR A 97 22.14 3.69 -2.99
CA THR A 97 22.95 4.91 -2.98
C THR A 97 22.75 5.68 -1.68
N VAL A 98 23.82 6.25 -1.16
CA VAL A 98 23.81 7.07 0.05
C VAL A 98 23.50 8.52 -0.32
N SER A 99 22.47 9.09 0.29
CA SER A 99 22.05 10.49 0.16
C SER A 99 22.60 11.39 1.26
N GLY A 100 23.06 10.82 2.37
CA GLY A 100 23.63 11.58 3.47
C GLY A 100 24.14 10.72 4.61
N VAL A 101 24.64 11.38 5.65
CA VAL A 101 25.04 10.75 6.90
C VAL A 101 24.29 11.36 8.06
N VAL A 102 24.04 10.56 9.10
CA VAL A 102 23.33 10.97 10.32
C VAL A 102 24.17 10.66 11.54
N ASP A 103 24.17 11.59 12.49
CA ASP A 103 24.82 11.39 13.79
C ASP A 103 24.01 10.41 14.65
N GLY A 104 24.69 9.60 15.47
CA GLY A 104 24.04 8.72 16.45
C GLY A 104 23.99 7.23 16.09
N GLY A 105 24.73 6.77 15.08
CA GLY A 105 24.99 5.34 14.83
C GLY A 105 23.98 4.62 13.93
N GLY A 106 23.01 5.33 13.32
CA GLY A 106 21.78 4.73 12.77
C GLY A 106 21.85 4.24 11.32
N ILE A 107 21.60 2.95 11.16
CA ILE A 107 21.64 2.09 9.96
C ILE A 107 22.98 1.59 9.36
N CYS A 108 24.14 2.26 9.31
CA CYS A 108 24.92 2.82 10.41
C CYS A 108 25.55 4.17 10.00
N ASN A 109 24.91 5.27 10.40
CA ASN A 109 25.21 6.64 10.00
C ASN A 109 24.95 6.96 8.53
N LEU A 110 24.07 6.21 7.86
CA LEU A 110 23.78 6.41 6.43
C LEU A 110 22.30 6.71 6.23
N LEU A 111 22.02 7.74 5.45
CA LEU A 111 20.74 7.89 4.78
C LEU A 111 20.90 7.34 3.37
N PHE A 112 20.06 6.39 2.99
CA PHE A 112 20.18 5.73 1.69
C PHE A 112 18.82 5.41 1.08
N THR A 113 18.85 5.27 -0.24
CA THR A 113 17.73 4.76 -1.04
C THR A 113 18.19 3.51 -1.77
N LEU A 114 17.34 2.49 -1.74
CA LEU A 114 17.48 1.23 -2.44
C LEU A 114 16.33 1.15 -3.46
N THR A 115 16.67 0.87 -4.70
CA THR A 115 15.69 0.59 -5.76
C THR A 115 15.99 -0.76 -6.38
N GLY A 116 14.97 -1.55 -6.68
CA GLY A 116 15.16 -2.87 -7.25
C GLY A 116 13.91 -3.44 -7.91
N THR A 117 14.07 -4.62 -8.47
CA THR A 117 12.98 -5.45 -8.99
C THR A 117 12.94 -6.77 -8.24
N GLY A 118 11.76 -7.15 -7.76
CA GLY A 118 11.52 -8.40 -7.06
C GLY A 118 10.73 -9.40 -7.89
N SER A 119 10.82 -10.66 -7.46
CA SER A 119 9.93 -11.74 -7.89
C SER A 119 9.40 -12.45 -6.65
N LEU A 120 8.08 -12.42 -6.50
CA LEU A 120 7.31 -12.97 -5.40
C LEU A 120 6.78 -14.35 -5.81
N THR A 121 6.88 -15.32 -4.90
CA THR A 121 6.17 -16.59 -4.96
C THR A 121 5.16 -16.63 -3.84
N TRP A 122 3.89 -16.77 -4.19
CA TRP A 122 2.77 -16.80 -3.26
C TRP A 122 2.55 -18.20 -2.67
N SER A 123 1.76 -18.27 -1.60
CA SER A 123 1.39 -19.51 -0.93
C SER A 123 0.65 -20.53 -1.81
N ASP A 124 -0.06 -20.06 -2.82
CA ASP A 124 -0.75 -20.90 -3.81
C ASP A 124 0.16 -21.36 -4.97
N GLY A 125 1.42 -20.91 -4.97
CA GLY A 125 2.42 -21.21 -6.00
C GLY A 125 2.38 -20.29 -7.22
N THR A 126 1.48 -19.30 -7.27
CA THR A 126 1.52 -18.25 -8.29
C THR A 126 2.69 -17.31 -8.05
N THR A 127 3.07 -16.54 -9.07
CA THR A 127 4.17 -15.58 -8.97
C THR A 127 3.75 -14.18 -9.35
N SER A 128 4.50 -13.19 -8.86
CA SER A 128 4.34 -11.78 -9.22
C SER A 128 5.70 -11.12 -9.31
N ASP A 129 5.77 -10.03 -10.06
CA ASP A 129 6.99 -9.25 -10.19
C ASP A 129 6.69 -7.81 -9.82
N ASP A 130 7.63 -7.14 -9.17
CA ASP A 130 7.43 -5.80 -8.65
C ASP A 130 8.64 -4.88 -8.88
N GLU A 131 8.40 -3.58 -8.67
CA GLU A 131 9.42 -2.56 -8.57
C GLU A 131 9.38 -1.96 -7.17
N ILE A 132 10.51 -2.01 -6.46
CA ILE A 132 10.60 -1.68 -5.04
C ILE A 132 11.47 -0.46 -4.85
N THR A 133 11.06 0.42 -3.94
CA THR A 133 11.88 1.48 -3.37
C THR A 133 11.84 1.40 -1.86
N LEU A 134 13.00 1.19 -1.23
CA LEU A 134 13.19 1.28 0.22
C LEU A 134 14.08 2.47 0.54
N GLN A 135 13.77 3.15 1.64
CA GLN A 135 14.51 4.32 2.08
C GLN A 135 14.55 4.44 3.60
N THR A 136 15.63 5.00 4.09
CA THR A 136 15.79 5.40 5.49
C THR A 136 15.01 6.67 5.78
N ASP A 137 14.25 6.72 6.88
CA ASP A 137 13.62 7.95 7.35
C ASP A 137 14.63 8.77 8.17
N PRO A 138 14.95 10.03 7.78
CA PRO A 138 15.82 10.89 8.59
C PRO A 138 15.29 11.17 10.01
N ALA A 139 13.98 11.11 10.22
CA ALA A 139 13.37 11.26 11.55
C ALA A 139 13.48 9.98 12.41
N LYS A 140 13.71 8.83 11.77
CA LYS A 140 13.87 7.51 12.39
C LYS A 140 15.00 6.75 11.69
N PRO A 141 16.27 7.16 11.85
CA PRO A 141 17.40 6.60 11.10
C PRO A 141 17.73 5.14 11.44
N GLN A 142 16.94 4.50 12.30
CA GLN A 142 17.05 3.10 12.72
C GLN A 142 16.04 2.20 12.00
N THR A 143 15.23 2.74 11.09
CA THR A 143 14.19 2.00 10.39
C THR A 143 14.35 2.08 8.89
N LEU A 144 13.77 1.09 8.19
CA LEU A 144 13.72 1.02 6.73
C LEU A 144 12.27 0.81 6.32
N GLY A 145 11.71 1.75 5.57
CA GLY A 145 10.36 1.69 5.03
C GLY A 145 10.35 2.03 3.55
N GLY A 146 9.20 1.91 2.91
CA GLY A 146 9.11 2.22 1.49
C GLY A 146 7.84 1.77 0.83
N SER A 147 7.94 1.55 -0.47
CA SER A 147 6.83 1.08 -1.29
C SER A 147 7.31 0.18 -2.41
N ALA A 148 6.42 -0.69 -2.88
CA ALA A 148 6.59 -1.41 -4.12
C ALA A 148 5.37 -1.23 -5.02
N THR A 149 5.50 -1.61 -6.28
CA THR A 149 4.37 -1.70 -7.22
C THR A 149 4.42 -3.04 -7.90
N ILE A 150 3.33 -3.82 -7.80
CA ILE A 150 3.22 -5.09 -8.49
C ILE A 150 3.02 -4.83 -9.98
N THR A 151 4.04 -5.11 -10.77
CA THR A 151 4.06 -4.83 -12.21
C THR A 151 3.45 -5.97 -13.03
N ARG A 152 3.41 -7.19 -12.48
CA ARG A 152 2.93 -8.40 -13.17
C ARG A 152 2.46 -9.45 -12.17
N GLY A 153 1.47 -10.26 -12.57
CA GLY A 153 1.01 -11.42 -11.82
C GLY A 153 -0.19 -11.14 -10.93
N THR A 154 -0.37 -11.96 -9.90
CA THR A 154 -1.34 -11.76 -8.83
C THR A 154 -1.15 -10.39 -8.16
N LEU A 155 -2.23 -9.67 -7.86
CA LEU A 155 -2.19 -8.27 -7.36
C LEU A 155 -1.57 -7.24 -8.33
N GLN A 156 -1.49 -7.52 -9.63
CA GLN A 156 -0.97 -6.54 -10.61
C GLN A 156 -1.70 -5.20 -10.54
N GLY A 157 -0.93 -4.13 -10.41
CA GLY A 157 -1.42 -2.75 -10.28
C GLY A 157 -1.42 -2.24 -8.85
N ASP A 158 -1.34 -3.14 -7.86
CA ASP A 158 -1.33 -2.77 -6.46
C ASP A 158 -0.03 -2.04 -6.09
N THR A 159 -0.20 -1.05 -5.23
CA THR A 159 0.90 -0.47 -4.47
C THR A 159 1.06 -1.23 -3.17
N VAL A 160 2.28 -1.67 -2.90
CA VAL A 160 2.67 -2.23 -1.61
C VAL A 160 3.17 -1.11 -0.73
N THR A 161 2.51 -0.86 0.40
CA THR A 161 3.04 0.00 1.45
C THR A 161 3.82 -0.83 2.45
N ILE A 162 5.10 -0.51 2.63
CA ILE A 162 6.01 -1.24 3.52
C ILE A 162 6.22 -0.39 4.77
N VAL A 163 5.62 -0.82 5.87
CA VAL A 163 5.78 -0.17 7.17
C VAL A 163 7.07 -0.66 7.81
N GLU A 164 7.84 0.32 8.28
CA GLU A 164 9.12 0.17 8.96
C GLU A 164 9.17 -0.96 9.99
N GLY A 165 10.16 -1.84 9.84
CA GLY A 165 10.51 -2.89 10.80
C GLY A 165 11.75 -2.57 11.64
N VAL A 166 12.07 -3.47 12.58
CA VAL A 166 13.32 -3.44 13.35
C VAL A 166 14.46 -3.95 12.47
N VAL A 167 15.58 -3.24 12.41
CA VAL A 167 16.74 -3.64 11.59
C VAL A 167 17.95 -4.00 12.45
N THR A 168 18.78 -4.90 11.94
CA THR A 168 20.09 -5.27 12.49
C THR A 168 21.13 -5.23 11.38
N THR A 169 22.31 -4.70 11.67
CA THR A 169 23.38 -4.49 10.69
C THR A 169 24.53 -5.46 10.90
N ASN A 170 25.45 -5.57 9.94
CA ASN A 170 26.72 -6.25 10.19
C ASN A 170 27.50 -5.58 11.34
N ALA A 171 28.23 -6.39 12.12
CA ALA A 171 28.86 -5.96 13.38
C ALA A 171 29.94 -4.88 13.19
N ASP A 172 30.61 -4.87 12.05
CA ASP A 172 31.69 -3.95 11.67
C ASP A 172 31.21 -2.81 10.77
N CYS A 173 29.90 -2.58 10.69
CA CYS A 173 29.29 -1.61 9.78
C CYS A 173 29.89 -0.18 9.89
N ALA A 174 30.26 0.25 11.09
CA ALA A 174 30.88 1.57 11.31
C ALA A 174 32.30 1.70 10.71
N THR A 175 33.02 0.60 10.50
CA THR A 175 34.40 0.61 9.98
C THR A 175 34.51 0.06 8.57
N ALA A 176 33.67 -0.92 8.22
CA ALA A 176 33.70 -1.62 6.93
C ALA A 176 32.55 -1.20 5.99
N GLY A 177 31.60 -0.38 6.45
CA GLY A 177 30.38 -0.06 5.71
C GLY A 177 29.29 -1.12 5.89
N LEU A 178 28.08 -0.79 5.43
CA LEU A 178 26.92 -1.66 5.56
C LEU A 178 26.98 -2.75 4.48
N SER A 179 27.37 -3.96 4.87
CA SER A 179 27.43 -5.12 3.98
C SER A 179 26.17 -5.99 4.05
N ARG A 180 25.48 -5.96 5.19
CA ARG A 180 24.26 -6.71 5.44
C ARG A 180 23.33 -5.95 6.36
N LEU A 181 22.04 -5.95 6.02
CA LEU A 181 20.95 -5.46 6.84
C LEU A 181 19.89 -6.54 6.94
N ASP A 182 19.63 -7.03 8.15
CA ASP A 182 18.53 -7.94 8.45
C ASP A 182 17.36 -7.10 8.99
N PHE A 183 16.13 -7.44 8.62
CA PHE A 183 14.93 -6.74 9.10
C PHE A 183 13.87 -7.72 9.56
N HIS A 184 13.08 -7.28 10.55
CA HIS A 184 12.05 -8.07 11.21
C HIS A 184 10.81 -7.23 11.48
N GLN A 185 9.64 -7.88 11.46
CA GLN A 185 8.35 -7.30 11.87
C GLN A 185 7.96 -6.06 11.06
N ALA A 186 8.32 -6.02 9.78
CA ALA A 186 7.74 -5.05 8.87
C ALA A 186 6.35 -5.56 8.44
N SER A 187 5.38 -4.66 8.29
CA SER A 187 4.05 -5.02 7.76
C SER A 187 3.87 -4.48 6.36
N ASN A 188 3.22 -5.26 5.49
CA ASN A 188 3.02 -4.94 4.09
C ASN A 188 1.53 -4.90 3.78
N THR A 189 1.08 -3.81 3.15
CA THR A 189 -0.32 -3.66 2.70
C THR A 189 -0.35 -3.47 1.19
N PHE A 190 -1.19 -4.23 0.51
CA PHE A 190 -1.39 -4.21 -0.95
C PHE A 190 -2.73 -3.52 -1.24
N SER A 191 -2.76 -2.53 -2.14
CA SER A 191 -3.95 -1.71 -2.44
C SER A 191 -3.86 -0.93 -3.75
#